data_AF-A0A090QUJ1-F1
#
_entry.id   AF-A0A090QUJ1-F1
#
_cell.length_a   1.000
_cell.length_b   1.000
_cell.length_c   1.000
_cell.angle_alpha   90.00
_cell.angle_beta   90.00
_cell.angle_gamma   90.00
#
_symmetry.space_group_name_H-M   'P 1'
#
loop_
_entity.id
_entity.type
_entity.pdbx_description
1 polymer ?
#
loop_
_entity_poly.entity_id
_entity_poly.type
_entity_poly.pdbx_seq_one_letter_code
_entity_poly.pdbx_strand_id
1 'polypeptide(L)' 'MPLADLHIHQEHLRGLIDQHLALTGSDRAQAILADFDRWIPQFYLAKPKSADVNTLLGHQSRSTAELRVQAQ' A
#
# COMPACT_ATOMS: atom_id res chain seq x y z
N MET A 1 1.60 -8.43 -12.20
CA MET A 1 3.06 -8.24 -12.19
C MET A 1 3.54 -8.16 -10.75
N PRO A 2 4.74 -8.67 -10.40
CA PRO A 2 5.27 -8.57 -9.04
C PRO A 2 5.31 -7.11 -8.57
N LEU A 3 4.96 -6.86 -7.31
CA LEU A 3 4.96 -5.51 -6.74
C LEU A 3 6.34 -5.07 -6.22
N ALA A 4 7.29 -6.00 -6.09
CA ALA A 4 8.59 -5.81 -5.44
C ALA A 4 9.43 -4.64 -5.95
N ASP A 5 9.28 -4.26 -7.22
CA ASP A 5 10.05 -3.17 -7.84
C ASP A 5 9.22 -1.88 -8.03
N LEU A 6 7.96 -1.85 -7.59
CA LEU A 6 7.01 -0.75 -7.79
C LEU A 6 6.81 0.05 -6.49
N HIS A 7 7.82 0.83 -6.10
CA HIS A 7 7.89 1.46 -4.77
C HIS A 7 6.67 2.34 -4.40
N ILE A 8 6.25 3.24 -5.30
CA ILE A 8 5.08 4.11 -5.06
C ILE A 8 3.81 3.28 -4.82
N HIS A 9 3.70 2.12 -5.47
CA HIS A 9 2.56 1.22 -5.38
C HIS A 9 2.61 0.37 -4.12
N GLN A 10 3.81 0.06 -3.62
CA GLN A 10 3.98 -0.55 -2.30
C GLN A 10 3.53 0.41 -1.19
N GLU A 11 3.90 1.69 -1.27
CA GLU A 11 3.46 2.69 -0.29
C GLU A 11 1.94 2.90 -0.32
N HIS A 12 1.35 2.90 -1.51
CA HIS A 12 -0.11 2.95 -1.64
C HIS A 12 -0.79 1.72 -1.03
N LEU A 13 -0.27 0.51 -1.32
CA LEU A 13 -0.76 -0.73 -0.71
C LEU A 13 -0.64 -0.69 0.82
N ARG A 14 0.49 -0.20 1.36
CA ARG A 14 0.70 -0.06 2.80
C ARG A 14 -0.37 0.84 3.42
N GLY A 15 -0.68 1.97 2.78
CA GLY A 15 -1.75 2.87 3.22
C GLY A 15 -3.13 2.21 3.23
N LEU A 16 -3.46 1.39 2.21
CA LEU A 16 -4.72 0.66 2.17
C LEU A 16 -4.82 -0.40 3.29
N ILE A 17 -3.73 -1.12 3.57
CA ILE A 17 -3.68 -2.14 4.62
C ILE A 17 -3.75 -1.49 6.01
N ASP A 18 -3.09 -0.34 6.21
CA ASP A 18 -3.18 0.45 7.43
C ASP A 18 -4.60 0.94 7.69
N GLN A 19 -5.26 1.50 6.66
CA GLN A 19 -6.67 1.90 6.76
C GLN A 19 -7.56 0.70 7.10
N HIS A 20 -7.34 -0.46 6.47
CA HIS A 20 -8.08 -1.68 6.79
C HIS A 20 -7.87 -2.13 8.23
N LEU A 21 -6.62 -2.10 8.74
CA LEU A 21 -6.32 -2.39 10.14
C LEU A 21 -7.08 -1.44 11.08
N ALA A 22 -7.02 -0.13 10.82
CA ALA A 22 -7.67 0.86 11.67
C ALA A 22 -9.20 0.69 11.72
N LEU A 23 -9.82 0.26 10.62
CA LEU A 23 -11.27 0.08 10.53
C LEU A 23 -11.75 -1.27 11.08
N THR A 24 -10.89 -2.29 11.14
CA THR A 24 -11.32 -3.68 11.41
C THR A 24 -10.61 -4.35 12.57
N GLY A 25 -9.46 -3.86 13.01
CA GLY A 25 -8.61 -4.55 13.98
C GLY A 25 -8.00 -5.85 13.44
N SER A 26 -7.86 -6.01 12.12
CA SER A 26 -7.39 -7.25 11.49
C SER A 26 -5.97 -7.64 11.91
N ASP A 27 -5.84 -8.74 12.67
CA ASP A 27 -4.55 -9.34 13.04
C ASP A 27 -3.68 -9.66 11.82
N ARG A 28 -4.30 -10.05 10.70
CA ARG A 28 -3.57 -10.33 9.47
C ARG A 28 -2.97 -9.05 8.88
N ALA A 29 -3.70 -7.96 8.89
CA ALA A 29 -3.20 -6.67 8.42
C ALA A 29 -2.06 -6.17 9.32
N GLN A 30 -2.21 -6.32 10.64
CA GLN A 30 -1.15 -6.02 11.60
C GLN A 30 0.13 -6.84 11.32
N ALA A 31 -0.01 -8.15 11.11
CA ALA A 31 1.12 -9.02 10.80
C ALA A 31 1.79 -8.68 9.45
N ILE A 32 1.00 -8.22 8.46
CA ILE A 32 1.56 -7.76 7.18
C ILE A 32 2.34 -6.45 7.36
N LEU A 33 1.79 -5.48 8.10
CA LEU A 33 2.43 -4.19 8.34
C LEU A 33 3.70 -4.31 9.19
N ALA A 34 3.73 -5.23 10.15
CA ALA A 34 4.87 -5.43 11.05
C ALA A 34 6.14 -5.97 10.37
N ASP A 35 6.00 -6.67 9.24
CA ASP A 35 7.12 -7.23 8.46
C ASP A 35 6.83 -7.08 6.96
N PHE A 36 6.56 -5.84 6.54
CA PHE A 36 6.01 -5.55 5.22
C PHE A 36 6.93 -6.01 4.08
N ASP A 37 8.24 -5.84 4.22
CA ASP A 37 9.23 -6.22 3.19
C ASP A 37 9.25 -7.73 2.93
N ARG A 38 9.00 -8.55 3.96
CA ARG A 38 8.83 -10.01 3.80
C ARG A 38 7.58 -10.35 3.00
N TRP A 39 6.52 -9.56 3.14
CA TRP A 39 5.23 -9.81 2.49
C TRP A 39 5.16 -9.27 1.06
N ILE A 40 5.87 -8.19 0.74
CA ILE A 40 5.84 -7.56 -0.60
C ILE A 40 6.05 -8.54 -1.77
N PRO A 41 6.99 -9.50 -1.72
CA PRO A 41 7.17 -10.49 -2.79
C PRO A 41 5.94 -11.37 -3.08
N GLN A 42 4.98 -11.44 -2.14
CA GLN A 42 3.74 -12.20 -2.28
C GLN A 42 2.61 -11.41 -2.97
N PHE A 43 2.79 -10.10 -3.16
CA PHE A 43 1.78 -9.24 -3.78
C PHE A 43 2.03 -9.05 -5.27
N TYR A 44 0.92 -9.03 -6.02
CA TYR A 44 0.91 -8.78 -7.45
C TYR A 44 0.00 -7.59 -7.75
N LEU A 45 0.48 -6.69 -8.60
CA LEU A 45 -0.35 -5.67 -9.22
C LEU A 45 -1.12 -6.28 -10.39
N ALA A 46 -2.45 -6.20 -10.32
CA ALA A 46 -3.36 -6.51 -11.41
C ALA A 46 -3.82 -5.19 -12.06
N LYS A 47 -3.64 -5.07 -13.39
CA LYS A 47 -4.09 -3.92 -14.17
C LYS A 47 -4.65 -4.36 -15.53
N PRO A 48 -5.48 -3.55 -16.20
CA PRO A 48 -5.81 -3.74 -17.60
C PRO A 48 -4.55 -3.76 -18.49
N LYS A 49 -4.60 -4.48 -19.61
CA LYS A 49 -3.48 -4.52 -20.57
C LYS A 49 -3.12 -3.13 -21.10
N SER A 50 -4.13 -2.29 -21.34
CA SER A 50 -4.00 -0.94 -21.88
C SER A 50 -3.53 0.13 -20.88
N ALA A 51 -3.55 -0.14 -19.58
CA ALA A 51 -3.18 0.86 -18.57
C ALA A 51 -1.66 0.95 -18.39
N ASP A 52 -1.10 2.15 -18.26
CA ASP A 52 0.30 2.34 -17.85
C ASP A 52 0.42 2.23 -16.33
N VAL A 53 1.39 1.45 -15.85
CA VAL A 53 1.65 1.27 -14.41
C VAL A 53 1.98 2.59 -13.72
N ASN A 54 2.67 3.50 -14.42
CA ASN A 54 3.12 4.77 -13.87
C ASN A 54 1.99 5.78 -13.68
N THR A 55 0.83 5.56 -14.31
CA THR A 55 -0.32 6.47 -14.24
C THR A 55 -1.42 5.96 -13.30
N LEU A 56 -1.29 4.75 -12.74
CA LEU A 56 -2.38 4.09 -12.00
C LEU A 56 -2.78 4.81 -10.71
N LEU A 57 -1.85 5.49 -10.05
CA LEU A 57 -2.09 6.13 -8.74
C LEU A 57 -2.36 7.63 -8.87
N GLY A 58 -2.37 8.17 -10.09
CA GLY A 58 -2.48 9.61 -10.34
C GLY A 58 -1.43 10.44 -9.56
N HIS A 59 -1.63 11.75 -9.47
CA HIS A 59 -0.77 12.66 -8.68
C HIS A 59 -0.97 12.55 -7.15
N GLN A 60 -1.56 11.46 -6.65
CA GLN A 60 -1.96 11.33 -5.25
C GLN A 60 -1.42 10.05 -4.61
N SER A 61 -0.10 9.94 -4.56
CA SER A 61 0.54 9.28 -3.41
C SER A 61 0.65 10.30 -2.27
N ARG A 62 -0.48 10.63 -1.66
CA ARG A 62 -0.50 11.12 -0.28
C ARG A 62 -1.21 10.06 0.53
N SER A 63 -0.45 9.10 1.03
CA SER A 63 -0.98 8.17 2.02
C SER A 63 -1.49 9.01 3.19
N THR A 64 -2.75 8.81 3.54
CA THR A 64 -3.48 9.46 4.64
C THR A 64 -2.80 9.32 6.02
N ALA A 65 -1.72 8.53 6.12
CA ALA A 65 -0.84 8.43 7.28
C ALA A 65 -0.04 9.71 7.58
N GLU A 66 0.27 10.55 6.57
CA GLU A 66 1.06 11.78 6.78
C GLU A 66 0.31 12.86 7.57
N LEU A 67 -1.03 12.77 7.68
CA LEU A 67 -1.86 13.74 8.41
C LEU A 67 -1.96 13.49 9.92
N ARG A 68 -1.39 12.39 10.43
CA ARG A 68 -1.50 12.02 11.86
C ARG A 68 -0.27 12.39 12.69
N VAL A 69 0.81 12.90 12.08
CA VAL A 69 2.07 13.25 12.78
C VAL A 69 2.26 14.79 12.92
N GLN A 70 1.18 15.56 12.98
CA GLN A 70 1.24 17.01 13.29
C GLN A 70 0.20 17.49 14.32
N ALA A 71 -0.44 16.57 15.05
CA ALA A 71 -1.41 16.93 16.08
C ALA A 71 -1.11 16.22 17.42
N GLN A 72 0.11 16.38 17.95
CA GLN A 72 0.43 16.24 19.37
C GLN A 72 1.54 17.22 19.75
#